data_AF-A0A538PF19-F1
#
_entry.id   AF-A0A538PF19-F1
#
_cell.length_a   1.000
_cell.length_b   1.000
_cell.length_c   1.000
_cell.angle_alpha   90.00
_cell.angle_beta   90.00
_cell.angle_gamma   90.00
#
_symmetry.space_group_name_H-M   'P 1'
#
loop_
_entity.id
_entity.type
_entity.pdbx_description
1 polymer ?
#
loop_
_entity_poly.entity_id
_entity_poly.type
_entity_poly.pdbx_seq_one_letter_code
_entity_poly.pdbx_strand_id
1 'polypeptide(L)' 'MARAPAAPSFTLFESGQVRPLALSPDRRHLFAVNTPDNRLEVFRIHKHELTHTASIPVGLEPVAVAARTDHEVWVV' A
#
# COMPACT_ATOMS: atom_id res chain seq x y z
N MET A 1 24.17 -1.64 -40.77
CA MET A 1 23.88 -1.74 -39.33
C MET A 1 22.47 -1.21 -39.10
N ALA A 2 21.57 -2.01 -38.51
CA ALA A 2 20.18 -1.61 -38.27
C ALA A 2 20.05 -0.83 -36.95
N ARG A 3 19.27 0.25 -36.97
CA ARG A 3 19.03 1.13 -35.81
C ARG A 3 17.98 0.51 -34.89
N ALA A 4 18.29 0.41 -33.60
CA ALA A 4 17.34 -0.06 -32.60
C ALA A 4 16.16 0.92 -32.49
N PRO A 5 14.92 0.42 -32.27
CA PRO A 5 13.76 1.29 -32.06
C PRO A 5 13.97 2.15 -30.81
N ALA A 6 13.51 3.40 -30.86
CA ALA A 6 13.48 4.26 -29.68
C ALA A 6 12.51 3.66 -28.65
N ALA A 7 12.95 3.59 -27.39
CA ALA A 7 12.07 3.17 -26.30
C ALA A 7 10.89 4.16 -26.18
N PRO A 8 9.68 3.68 -25.86
CA PRO A 8 8.54 4.55 -25.62
C PRO A 8 8.83 5.50 -24.46
N SER A 9 8.32 6.73 -24.57
CA SER A 9 8.40 7.70 -23.48
C SER A 9 7.63 7.19 -22.26
N PHE A 10 8.31 7.02 -21.13
CA PHE A 10 7.71 6.70 -19.85
C PHE A 10 7.58 7.97 -19.00
N THR A 11 6.38 8.28 -18.54
CA THR A 11 6.16 9.33 -17.55
C THR A 11 6.12 8.67 -16.18
N LEU A 12 7.16 8.90 -15.38
CA LEU A 12 7.23 8.42 -14.01
C LEU A 12 6.36 9.33 -13.14
N PHE A 13 5.35 8.77 -12.49
CA PHE A 13 4.59 9.44 -11.44
C PHE A 13 5.22 9.06 -10.09
N GLU A 14 5.52 10.07 -9.27
CA GLU A 14 5.92 9.86 -7.87
C GLU A 14 4.82 10.44 -6.99
N SER A 15 4.03 9.55 -6.40
CA SER A 15 3.02 9.92 -5.42
C SER A 15 3.65 9.90 -4.03
N GLY A 16 3.73 11.07 -3.39
CA GLY A 16 4.22 11.19 -2.02
C GLY A 16 3.22 10.57 -1.03
N GLN A 17 3.68 9.65 -0.18
CA GLN A 17 2.84 9.03 0.83
C GLN A 17 2.36 10.06 1.87
N VAL A 18 1.07 10.00 2.23
CA VAL A 18 0.47 10.85 3.29
C VAL A 18 -0.30 9.96 4.25
N ARG A 19 0.28 9.71 5.43
CA ARG A 19 -0.24 8.74 6.42
C ARG A 19 -0.40 7.33 5.81
N PRO A 20 0.72 6.69 5.39
CA PRO A 20 0.69 5.39 4.73
C PRO A 20 0.43 4.21 5.66
N LEU A 21 0.29 4.45 6.96
CA LEU A 21 0.08 3.42 7.99
C LEU A 21 -1.14 3.76 8.84
N ALA A 22 -1.94 2.74 9.17
CA ALA A 22 -3.03 2.86 10.13
C ALA A 22 -3.12 1.61 11.01
N LEU A 23 -3.45 1.80 12.29
CA LEU A 23 -3.81 0.70 13.19
C LEU A 23 -5.33 0.56 13.23
N SER A 24 -5.82 -0.68 13.33
CA SER A 24 -7.21 -0.90 13.76
C SER A 24 -7.44 -0.30 15.17
N PRO A 25 -8.66 0.14 15.50
CA PRO A 25 -8.97 0.67 16.84
C PRO A 25 -8.58 -0.27 17.99
N ASP A 26 -8.82 -1.58 17.83
CA ASP A 26 -8.41 -2.62 18.77
C ASP A 26 -6.89 -2.90 18.83
N ARG A 27 -6.09 -2.26 17.97
CA ARG A 27 -4.64 -2.43 17.81
C ARG A 27 -4.18 -3.86 17.51
N ARG A 28 -5.04 -4.70 16.93
CA ARG A 28 -4.70 -6.07 16.51
C ARG A 28 -4.19 -6.14 15.07
N HIS A 29 -4.44 -5.11 14.26
CA HIS A 29 -3.99 -5.05 12.88
C HIS A 29 -3.24 -3.75 12.57
N LEU A 30 -2.21 -3.88 11.74
CA LEU A 30 -1.53 -2.77 11.07
C LEU A 30 -1.82 -2.87 9.57
N PHE A 31 -2.21 -1.75 8.99
CA PHE A 31 -2.45 -1.57 7.57
C PHE A 31 -1.36 -0.68 6.98
N ALA A 32 -0.81 -1.07 5.84
CA ALA A 32 0.22 -0.31 5.13
C ALA A 32 -0.08 -0.22 3.63
N VAL A 33 0.02 0.98 3.05
CA VAL A 33 -0.03 1.11 1.59
C VAL A 33 1.33 0.78 0.99
N ASN A 34 1.32 -0.12 0.00
CA ASN A 34 2.46 -0.46 -0.83
C ASN A 34 2.27 0.23 -2.19
N THR A 35 2.66 1.50 -2.23
CA THR A 35 2.46 2.39 -3.39
C THR A 35 3.03 1.80 -4.69
N PRO A 36 4.27 1.26 -4.72
CA PRO A 36 4.82 0.67 -5.96
C PRO A 36 4.09 -0.59 -6.44
N ASP A 37 3.43 -1.33 -5.56
CA ASP A 37 2.75 -2.60 -5.89
C ASP A 37 1.23 -2.44 -6.05
N ASN A 38 0.68 -1.24 -5.82
CA ASN A 38 -0.76 -0.96 -5.85
C ASN A 38 -1.57 -1.83 -4.87
N ARG A 39 -1.04 -2.00 -3.65
CA ARG A 39 -1.65 -2.88 -2.63
C ARG A 39 -1.82 -2.23 -1.28
N LEU A 40 -2.81 -2.75 -0.56
CA LEU A 40 -2.92 -2.65 0.88
C LEU A 40 -2.37 -3.93 1.51
N GLU A 41 -1.34 -3.77 2.34
CA GLU A 41 -0.78 -4.86 3.13
C GLU A 41 -1.40 -4.88 4.53
N VAL A 42 -1.74 -6.07 5.02
CA VAL A 42 -2.39 -6.28 6.31
C VAL A 42 -1.51 -7.17 7.18
N PHE A 43 -1.14 -6.67 8.34
CA PHE A 43 -0.35 -7.39 9.34
C PHE A 43 -1.15 -7.58 10.62
N ARG A 44 -1.05 -8.77 11.21
CA ARG A 44 -1.49 -9.02 12.58
C ARG A 44 -0.39 -8.65 13.56
N ILE A 45 -0.78 -7.95 14.62
CA ILE A 45 0.13 -7.46 15.64
C ILE A 45 0.17 -8.46 16.80
N HIS A 46 1.38 -8.89 17.14
CA HIS A 46 1.69 -9.62 18.35
C HIS A 46 2.66 -8.79 19.20
N LYS A 47 3.04 -9.30 20.38
CA LYS A 47 3.78 -8.50 21.38
C LYS A 47 5.10 -7.92 20.85
N HIS A 48 5.83 -8.65 20.01
CA HIS A 48 7.14 -8.23 19.47
C HIS A 48 7.30 -8.56 17.98
N GLU A 49 6.22 -8.88 17.28
CA GLU A 49 6.27 -9.29 15.87
C GLU A 49 5.03 -8.81 15.11
N LEU A 50 5.20 -8.70 13.79
CA LEU A 50 4.13 -8.48 12.83
C LEU A 50 4.06 -9.70 11.92
N THR A 51 2.89 -10.33 11.86
CA THR A 51 2.64 -11.43 10.94
C THR A 51 1.89 -10.89 9.74
N HIS A 52 2.46 -10.99 8.54
CA HIS A 52 1.74 -10.63 7.31
C HIS A 52 0.57 -11.60 7.11
N THR A 53 -0.64 -11.07 6.91
CA THR A 53 -1.87 -11.86 6.83
C THR A 53 -2.61 -11.73 5.51
N ALA A 54 -2.47 -10.60 4.82
CA ALA A 54 -3.10 -10.38 3.52
C ALA A 54 -2.38 -9.29 2.73
N SER A 55 -2.45 -9.43 1.42
CA SER A 55 -2.00 -8.44 0.44
C SER A 55 -3.15 -8.23 -0.54
N ILE A 56 -3.77 -7.05 -0.51
CA ILE A 56 -5.04 -6.77 -1.17
C ILE A 56 -4.80 -5.78 -2.31
N PRO A 57 -5.11 -6.11 -3.57
CA PRO A 57 -4.99 -5.16 -4.67
C PRO A 57 -5.96 -3.98 -4.48
N VAL A 58 -5.48 -2.77 -4.73
CA VAL A 58 -6.27 -1.51 -4.67
C VAL A 58 -6.11 -0.73 -5.98
N GLY A 59 -6.43 0.57 -5.96
CA GLY A 59 -6.17 1.48 -7.07
C GLY A 59 -4.68 1.72 -7.32
N LEU A 60 -4.38 2.45 -8.39
CA LEU A 60 -3.01 2.81 -8.75
C LEU A 60 -2.43 3.79 -7.71
N GLU A 61 -1.21 3.50 -7.25
CA GLU A 61 -0.40 4.33 -6.37
C GLU A 61 -1.11 4.81 -5.10
N PRO A 62 -1.57 3.89 -4.22
CA PRO A 62 -2.21 4.29 -2.96
C PRO A 62 -1.22 5.07 -2.08
N VAL A 63 -1.68 6.17 -1.49
CA VAL A 63 -0.85 7.10 -0.71
C VAL A 63 -1.25 7.18 0.76
N ALA A 64 -2.50 6.83 1.08
CA ALA A 64 -3.05 6.97 2.42
C ALA A 64 -3.95 5.80 2.81
N VAL A 65 -4.00 5.51 4.10
CA VAL A 65 -4.93 4.52 4.68
C VAL A 65 -5.50 5.01 6.00
N ALA A 66 -6.75 4.68 6.27
CA ALA A 66 -7.42 4.94 7.55
C ALA A 66 -8.30 3.77 7.98
N ALA A 67 -8.12 3.28 9.21
CA ALA A 67 -9.02 2.30 9.80
C ALA A 67 -10.21 3.03 10.45
N ARG A 68 -11.41 2.80 9.91
CA ARG A 68 -12.65 3.41 10.43
C ARG A 68 -13.21 2.60 11.60
N THR A 69 -13.13 1.27 11.51
CA THR A 69 -13.53 0.31 12.55
C THR A 69 -12.53 -0.86 12.60
N ASP A 70 -12.75 -1.83 13.49
CA ASP A 70 -11.96 -3.07 13.52
C ASP A 70 -12.15 -3.95 12.27
N HIS A 71 -13.15 -3.63 11.43
CA HIS A 71 -13.53 -4.41 10.26
C HIS A 71 -13.63 -3.59 8.96
N GLU A 72 -13.30 -2.30 9.01
CA GLU A 72 -13.44 -1.39 7.87
C GLU A 72 -12.22 -0.49 7.76
N VAL A 73 -11.60 -0.49 6.57
CA VAL A 73 -10.42 0.31 6.23
C VAL A 73 -10.63 1.01 4.89
N TRP A 74 -10.22 2.27 4.82
CA TRP A 74 -10.33 3.10 3.63
C TRP A 74 -8.93 3.37 3.09
N VAL A 75 -8.78 3.31 1.77
CA VAL A 75 -7.54 3.56 1.04
C VAL A 75 -7.78 4.65 0.03
N VAL A 76 -6.82 5.56 -0.11
CA VAL A 76 -6.79 6.62 -1.13
C VAL A 76 -5.56 6.44 -1.99
#